data_AF-A0A9P1GKV5-F1
#
_entry.id   AF-A0A9P1GKV5-F1
#
_cell.length_a   1.000
_cell.length_b   1.000
_cell.length_c   1.000
_cell.angle_alpha   90.00
_cell.angle_beta   90.00
_cell.angle_gamma   90.00
#
_symmetry.space_group_name_H-M   'P 1'
#
loop_
_entity.id
_entity.type
_entity.pdbx_description
1 polymer ?
#
loop_
_entity_poly.entity_id
_entity_poly.type
_entity_poly.pdbx_seq_one_letter_code
_entity_poly.pdbx_strand_id
1 'polypeptide(L)'
;MSAPKQTLSHLPLALVPSEAMQKRAEKYQFLFPFQEDGTLGPVSFDGDSFAVRPAGPLASLVRTLSSYAMTSAAAKTQMCIAVPDYYSDTELAVVNDALKLCDQSETVGLLRHSSAVATAFAHSQGSSLLPDGTDERCVGFVDIGSSHGTVSVVKFYRKEGEAAAEFLYRCSEEQLGVQSMVTLLLSEAISRIEQKHKCKVQLKTKSGVRLANEAMHALKQLSMLPDAEMGLEAYLPEGPDGPEIDVSVPLTRQIFETAAADVLKRLKEVLTEALDCKPEAFELLGGGSRIPAVQTRVKEVAGDLPLRFGLDGASCVATGAAAWAAGKRLLEPVESPMEGWK
;
A
#
# COMPACT_ATOMS: atom_id res chain seq x y z
N MET A 1 -3.02 -28.15 -6.63
CA MET A 1 -3.09 -27.07 -7.65
C MET A 1 -2.50 -25.81 -7.07
N SER A 2 -1.49 -25.23 -7.71
CA SER A 2 -0.88 -23.96 -7.28
C SER A 2 -1.89 -22.81 -7.24
N ALA A 3 -1.56 -21.70 -6.56
CA ALA A 3 -2.24 -20.39 -6.62
C ALA A 3 -2.76 -20.06 -8.03
N PRO A 4 -3.83 -19.25 -8.20
CA PRO A 4 -4.39 -18.95 -9.52
C PRO A 4 -3.28 -18.49 -10.47
N LYS A 5 -2.90 -19.40 -11.39
CA LYS A 5 -1.68 -19.31 -12.21
C LYS A 5 -1.70 -18.11 -13.18
N GLN A 6 -2.84 -17.44 -13.31
CA GLN A 6 -3.12 -16.47 -14.36
C GLN A 6 -3.43 -15.06 -13.84
N THR A 7 -3.32 -14.83 -12.53
CA THR A 7 -3.62 -13.52 -11.95
C THR A 7 -2.40 -12.99 -11.21
N LEU A 8 -1.76 -11.98 -11.80
CA LEU A 8 -0.74 -11.18 -11.13
C LEU A 8 -1.44 -10.02 -10.41
N SER A 9 -1.22 -9.93 -9.10
CA SER A 9 -1.80 -8.91 -8.22
C SER A 9 -0.72 -8.36 -7.29
N HIS A 10 -1.04 -7.35 -6.48
CA HIS A 10 -0.08 -6.78 -5.51
C HIS A 10 1.25 -6.37 -6.14
N LEU A 11 1.22 -5.90 -7.40
CA LEU A 11 2.41 -5.57 -8.19
C LEU A 11 3.43 -4.70 -7.46
N PRO A 12 3.06 -3.69 -6.63
CA PRO A 12 4.05 -2.90 -5.89
C PRO A 12 4.97 -3.73 -4.97
N LEU A 13 4.54 -4.91 -4.51
CA LEU A 13 5.39 -5.82 -3.74
C LEU A 13 6.37 -6.61 -4.64
N ALA A 14 6.15 -6.64 -5.95
CA ALA A 14 6.95 -7.33 -6.94
C ALA A 14 7.99 -6.43 -7.64
N LEU A 15 7.92 -5.10 -7.47
CA LEU A 15 8.80 -4.15 -8.17
C LEU A 15 10.20 -4.00 -7.55
N VAL A 16 10.59 -4.95 -6.69
CA VAL A 16 11.85 -4.92 -5.93
C VAL A 16 12.94 -5.76 -6.58
N PRO A 17 14.23 -5.53 -6.22
CA PRO A 17 15.31 -6.42 -6.59
C PRO A 17 15.01 -7.89 -6.24
N SER A 18 15.56 -8.83 -7.01
CA SER A 18 15.28 -10.28 -6.87
C SER A 18 15.50 -10.83 -5.45
N GLU A 19 16.51 -10.34 -4.72
CA GLU A 19 16.77 -10.78 -3.33
C GLU A 19 15.64 -10.37 -2.37
N ALA A 20 15.18 -9.12 -2.45
CA ALA A 20 14.06 -8.65 -1.65
C ALA A 20 12.74 -9.34 -2.05
N MET A 21 12.63 -9.72 -3.33
CA MET A 21 11.47 -10.45 -3.84
C MET A 21 11.37 -11.86 -3.25
N GLN A 22 12.50 -12.57 -3.05
CA GLN A 22 12.52 -13.87 -2.36
C GLN A 22 11.96 -13.80 -0.94
N LYS A 23 12.45 -12.84 -0.14
CA LYS A 23 11.96 -12.62 1.23
C LYS A 23 10.46 -12.33 1.26
N ARG A 24 9.96 -11.56 0.29
CA ARG A 24 8.51 -11.28 0.15
C ARG A 24 7.71 -12.50 -0.29
N ALA A 25 8.24 -13.35 -1.17
CA ALA A 25 7.58 -14.58 -1.60
C ALA A 25 7.44 -15.59 -0.46
N GLU A 26 8.38 -15.62 0.47
CA GLU A 26 8.32 -16.42 1.69
C GLU A 26 7.31 -15.88 2.71
N LYS A 27 7.28 -14.55 2.88
CA LYS A 27 6.34 -13.87 3.79
C LYS A 27 4.90 -13.92 3.28
N TYR A 28 4.69 -13.72 1.98
CA TYR A 28 3.38 -13.62 1.35
C TYR A 28 3.13 -14.80 0.40
N GLN A 29 3.18 -16.01 0.95
CA GLN A 29 3.15 -17.28 0.19
C GLN A 29 1.89 -17.49 -0.67
N PHE A 30 0.83 -16.75 -0.41
CA PHE A 30 -0.44 -16.78 -1.14
C PHE A 30 -0.49 -15.78 -2.31
N LEU A 31 0.58 -15.01 -2.52
CA LEU A 31 0.71 -14.15 -3.70
C LEU A 31 1.25 -14.94 -4.91
N PHE A 32 1.41 -14.25 -6.04
CA PHE A 32 1.83 -14.81 -7.33
C PHE A 32 3.12 -15.66 -7.23
N PRO A 33 3.29 -16.68 -8.10
CA PRO A 33 4.50 -17.48 -8.12
C PRO A 33 5.70 -16.64 -8.56
N PHE A 34 6.72 -16.58 -7.70
CA PHE A 34 8.00 -15.93 -7.93
C PHE A 34 9.05 -16.97 -8.35
N GLN A 35 9.94 -16.58 -9.27
CA GLN A 35 11.06 -17.40 -9.73
C GLN A 35 12.39 -16.80 -9.27
N GLU A 36 13.37 -17.65 -8.98
CA GLU A 36 14.68 -17.23 -8.44
C GLU A 36 15.40 -16.18 -9.31
N ASP A 37 15.11 -16.16 -10.61
CA ASP A 37 15.69 -15.24 -11.59
C ASP A 37 15.07 -13.82 -11.56
N GLY A 38 14.10 -13.56 -10.68
CA GLY A 38 13.44 -12.25 -10.57
C GLY A 38 12.16 -12.11 -11.39
N THR A 39 11.72 -13.17 -12.07
CA THR A 39 10.51 -13.15 -12.89
C THR A 39 9.27 -13.64 -12.14
N LEU A 40 8.10 -13.26 -12.67
CA LEU A 40 6.78 -13.63 -12.16
C LEU A 40 6.15 -14.66 -13.09
N GLY A 41 5.52 -15.70 -12.52
CA GLY A 41 4.82 -16.72 -13.29
C GLY A 41 5.28 -18.14 -12.95
N PRO A 42 4.95 -19.14 -13.80
CA PRO A 42 4.50 -18.97 -15.18
C PRO A 42 3.06 -18.45 -15.29
N VAL A 43 2.86 -17.55 -16.26
CA VAL A 43 1.55 -17.14 -16.77
C VAL A 43 1.32 -17.88 -18.09
N SER A 44 0.07 -18.14 -18.44
CA SER A 44 -0.32 -18.77 -19.70
C SER A 44 -1.18 -17.82 -20.53
N PHE A 45 -0.82 -17.62 -21.78
CA PHE A 45 -1.58 -16.83 -22.73
C PHE A 45 -1.48 -17.46 -24.11
N ASP A 46 -2.62 -17.62 -24.78
CA ASP A 46 -2.74 -18.23 -26.11
C ASP A 46 -2.09 -19.62 -26.24
N GLY A 47 -2.23 -20.46 -25.21
CA GLY A 47 -1.66 -21.81 -25.19
C GLY A 47 -0.18 -21.88 -24.80
N ASP A 48 0.54 -20.75 -24.84
CA ASP A 48 1.93 -20.65 -24.40
C ASP A 48 2.04 -20.34 -22.91
N SER A 49 3.16 -20.74 -22.31
CA SER A 49 3.47 -20.43 -20.91
C SER A 49 4.82 -19.73 -20.80
N PHE A 50 4.83 -18.57 -20.15
CA PHE A 50 6.02 -17.74 -19.99
C PHE A 50 6.07 -17.06 -18.63
N ALA A 51 7.29 -16.67 -18.24
CA ALA A 51 7.52 -15.81 -17.10
C ALA A 51 7.65 -14.36 -17.56
N VAL A 52 7.26 -13.40 -16.72
CA VAL A 52 7.31 -11.97 -17.05
C VAL A 52 8.15 -11.21 -16.04
N ARG A 53 8.90 -10.21 -16.50
CA ARG A 53 9.55 -9.25 -15.60
C ARG A 53 8.48 -8.34 -14.96
N PRO A 54 8.63 -7.91 -13.70
CA PRO A 54 7.64 -7.07 -13.01
C PRO A 54 7.24 -5.79 -13.77
N ALA A 55 8.17 -5.19 -14.53
CA ALA A 55 7.91 -4.01 -15.35
C ALA A 55 6.83 -4.23 -16.42
N GLY A 56 6.71 -5.43 -17.00
CA GLY A 56 5.74 -5.73 -18.06
C GLY A 56 4.29 -5.62 -17.59
N PRO A 57 3.87 -6.35 -16.54
CA PRO A 57 2.55 -6.21 -15.94
C PRO A 57 2.24 -4.79 -15.45
N LEU A 58 3.23 -4.07 -14.89
CA LEU A 58 3.06 -2.66 -14.50
C LEU A 58 2.77 -1.77 -15.72
N ALA A 59 3.53 -1.93 -16.81
CA ALA A 59 3.29 -1.20 -18.05
C ALA A 59 1.89 -1.48 -18.60
N SER A 60 1.45 -2.75 -18.57
CA SER A 60 0.09 -3.12 -18.96
C SER A 60 -0.97 -2.43 -18.10
N LEU A 61 -0.79 -2.39 -16.78
CA LEU A 61 -1.70 -1.68 -15.88
C LEU A 61 -1.75 -0.18 -16.17
N VAL A 62 -0.59 0.46 -16.36
CA VAL A 62 -0.50 1.88 -16.69
C VAL A 62 -1.18 2.19 -18.02
N ARG A 63 -0.98 1.38 -19.06
CA ARG A 63 -1.68 1.54 -20.36
C ARG A 63 -3.20 1.41 -20.20
N THR A 64 -3.67 0.42 -19.45
CA THR A 64 -5.11 0.25 -19.19
C THR A 64 -5.69 1.46 -18.45
N LEU A 65 -5.04 1.93 -17.39
CA LEU A 65 -5.48 3.12 -16.65
C LEU A 65 -5.46 4.38 -17.52
N SER A 66 -4.44 4.53 -18.36
CA SER A 66 -4.35 5.63 -19.34
C SER A 66 -5.53 5.61 -20.30
N SER A 67 -5.92 4.42 -20.79
CA SER A 67 -7.07 4.28 -21.71
C SER A 67 -8.40 4.74 -21.10
N TYR A 68 -8.55 4.68 -19.77
CA TYR A 68 -9.74 5.20 -19.08
C TYR A 68 -9.73 6.73 -18.94
N ALA A 69 -8.54 7.34 -18.89
CA ALA A 69 -8.40 8.79 -18.75
C ALA A 69 -8.40 9.54 -20.09
N MET A 70 -7.98 8.88 -21.18
CA MET A 70 -7.87 9.49 -22.50
C MET A 70 -9.25 9.68 -23.14
N THR A 71 -9.64 10.93 -23.39
CA THR A 71 -10.88 11.29 -24.10
C THR A 71 -10.73 11.30 -25.63
N SER A 72 -9.49 11.28 -26.13
CA SER A 72 -9.18 11.07 -27.55
C SER A 72 -7.82 10.37 -27.72
N ALA A 73 -7.71 9.51 -28.72
CA ALA A 73 -6.48 8.74 -29.00
C ALA A 73 -5.28 9.62 -29.44
N ALA A 74 -5.49 10.90 -29.75
CA ALA A 74 -4.48 11.80 -30.32
C ALA A 74 -3.84 12.75 -29.29
N ALA A 75 -4.36 12.84 -28.06
CA ALA A 75 -3.83 13.74 -27.04
C ALA A 75 -2.71 13.06 -26.24
N LYS A 76 -1.48 13.57 -26.37
CA LYS A 76 -0.40 13.22 -25.44
C LYS A 76 -0.83 13.62 -24.02
N THR A 77 -0.84 12.66 -23.11
CA THR A 77 -1.30 12.88 -21.73
C THR A 77 -0.10 13.01 -20.80
N GLN A 78 -0.10 14.09 -20.01
CA GLN A 78 0.83 14.25 -18.89
C GLN A 78 0.39 13.36 -17.73
N MET A 79 1.29 12.52 -17.24
CA MET A 79 1.01 11.54 -16.19
C MET A 79 2.05 11.63 -15.08
N CYS A 80 1.59 11.64 -13.83
CA CYS A 80 2.42 11.43 -12.65
C CYS A 80 2.05 10.12 -11.95
N ILE A 81 3.06 9.33 -11.57
CA ILE A 81 2.86 8.10 -10.79
C ILE A 81 3.36 8.33 -9.37
N ALA A 82 2.46 8.15 -8.39
CA ALA A 82 2.83 8.10 -6.99
C ALA A 82 3.48 6.74 -6.66
N VAL A 83 4.66 6.77 -6.05
CA VAL A 83 5.44 5.60 -5.66
C VAL A 83 5.71 5.61 -4.14
N PRO A 84 5.77 4.44 -3.47
CA PRO A 84 6.05 4.40 -2.04
C PRO A 84 7.33 5.15 -1.66
N ASP A 85 7.30 5.78 -0.50
CA ASP A 85 8.42 6.60 -0.01
C ASP A 85 9.70 5.80 0.22
N TYR A 86 9.58 4.51 0.60
CA TYR A 86 10.72 3.63 0.83
C TYR A 86 11.36 3.05 -0.44
N TYR A 87 10.82 3.32 -1.64
CA TYR A 87 11.44 2.84 -2.89
C TYR A 87 12.81 3.47 -3.08
N SER A 88 13.83 2.64 -3.27
CA SER A 88 15.20 3.07 -3.63
C SER A 88 15.31 3.28 -5.14
N ASP A 89 16.48 3.73 -5.58
CA ASP A 89 16.79 3.89 -7.01
C ASP A 89 16.55 2.61 -7.83
N THR A 90 16.69 1.43 -7.20
CA THR A 90 16.46 0.16 -7.89
C THR A 90 14.98 -0.08 -8.18
N GLU A 91 14.09 0.13 -7.20
CA GLU A 91 12.64 0.03 -7.44
C GLU A 91 12.17 1.10 -8.43
N LEU A 92 12.70 2.31 -8.32
CA LEU A 92 12.39 3.40 -9.24
C LEU A 92 12.84 3.08 -10.68
N ALA A 93 13.98 2.41 -10.86
CA ALA A 93 14.42 1.94 -12.17
C ALA A 93 13.43 0.95 -12.78
N VAL A 94 12.85 0.03 -11.99
CA VAL A 94 11.81 -0.90 -12.48
C VAL A 94 10.54 -0.15 -12.91
N VAL A 95 10.12 0.87 -12.15
CA VAL A 95 8.98 1.72 -12.53
C VAL A 95 9.28 2.49 -13.81
N ASN A 96 10.49 3.06 -13.94
CA ASN A 96 10.92 3.77 -15.14
C ASN A 96 10.98 2.85 -16.36
N ASP A 97 11.44 1.60 -16.20
CA ASP A 97 11.44 0.61 -17.28
C ASP A 97 10.02 0.26 -17.72
N ALA A 98 9.06 0.16 -16.79
CA ALA A 98 7.65 0.00 -17.14
C ALA A 98 7.10 1.23 -17.91
N LEU A 99 7.50 2.43 -17.52
CA LEU A 99 7.11 3.67 -18.19
C LEU A 99 7.68 3.78 -19.62
N LYS A 100 8.92 3.34 -19.85
CA LYS A 100 9.51 3.28 -21.22
C LYS A 100 8.74 2.35 -22.16
N LEU A 101 8.08 1.32 -21.62
CA LEU A 101 7.20 0.46 -22.40
C LEU A 101 5.87 1.16 -22.74
N CYS A 102 5.49 2.25 -22.07
CA CYS A 102 4.24 2.94 -22.31
C CYS A 102 4.41 4.03 -23.39
N ASP A 103 4.30 3.67 -24.68
CA ASP A 103 4.50 4.57 -25.84
C ASP A 103 3.52 5.78 -25.95
N GLN A 104 2.65 6.03 -24.95
CA GLN A 104 1.50 6.95 -25.06
C GLN A 104 1.52 8.15 -24.10
N SER A 105 2.50 8.28 -23.20
CA SER A 105 2.54 9.39 -22.23
C SER A 105 3.74 10.32 -22.41
N GLU A 106 3.49 11.63 -22.44
CA GLU A 106 4.53 12.65 -22.28
C GLU A 106 4.77 12.75 -20.77
N THR A 107 5.69 11.94 -20.25
CA THR A 107 5.70 11.56 -18.84
C THR A 107 5.97 12.77 -17.93
N VAL A 108 5.13 12.96 -16.90
CA VAL A 108 5.33 13.97 -15.84
C VAL A 108 5.62 13.26 -14.52
N GLY A 109 6.86 12.79 -14.39
CA GLY A 109 7.53 12.51 -13.10
C GLY A 109 6.99 11.39 -12.20
N LEU A 110 7.89 10.82 -11.41
CA LEU A 110 7.53 10.03 -10.23
C LEU A 110 7.40 10.98 -9.04
N LEU A 111 6.37 10.79 -8.22
CA LEU A 111 6.16 11.54 -6.99
C LEU A 111 6.13 10.58 -5.82
N ARG A 112 6.75 10.94 -4.69
CA ARG A 112 6.61 10.12 -3.48
C ARG A 112 5.16 10.12 -3.01
N HIS A 113 4.69 8.98 -2.51
CA HIS A 113 3.34 8.78 -2.02
C HIS A 113 2.95 9.83 -0.97
N SER A 114 3.80 10.07 0.03
CA SER A 114 3.59 11.14 1.03
C SER A 114 3.54 12.54 0.42
N SER A 115 4.27 12.79 -0.65
CA SER A 115 4.29 14.09 -1.35
C SER A 115 3.01 14.30 -2.16
N ALA A 116 2.46 13.24 -2.75
CA ALA A 116 1.13 13.27 -3.35
C ALA A 116 0.07 13.57 -2.28
N VAL A 117 0.12 12.93 -1.11
CA VAL A 117 -0.78 13.23 0.02
C VAL A 117 -0.70 14.68 0.45
N ALA A 118 0.51 15.22 0.67
CA ALA A 118 0.70 16.62 1.05
C ALA A 118 0.17 17.59 -0.02
N THR A 119 0.40 17.28 -1.30
CA THR A 119 -0.13 18.06 -2.44
C THR A 119 -1.66 18.03 -2.47
N ALA A 120 -2.27 16.86 -2.22
CA ALA A 120 -3.72 16.71 -2.17
C ALA A 120 -4.33 17.50 -1.00
N PHE A 121 -3.68 17.48 0.17
CA PHE A 121 -4.08 18.26 1.33
C PHE A 121 -4.02 19.76 1.05
N ALA A 122 -2.88 20.26 0.55
CA ALA A 122 -2.75 21.66 0.19
C ALA A 122 -3.80 22.08 -0.86
N HIS A 123 -4.04 21.22 -1.86
CA HIS A 123 -5.04 21.47 -2.88
C HIS A 123 -6.46 21.54 -2.29
N SER A 124 -6.82 20.65 -1.35
CA SER A 124 -8.16 20.63 -0.74
C SER A 124 -8.38 21.81 0.21
N GLN A 125 -7.33 22.28 0.89
CA GLN A 125 -7.40 23.43 1.78
C GLN A 125 -7.43 24.76 1.02
N GLY A 126 -6.79 24.86 -0.15
CA GLY A 126 -6.76 26.09 -0.95
C GLY A 126 -6.22 27.28 -0.14
N SER A 127 -6.94 28.40 -0.15
CA SER A 127 -6.58 29.60 0.63
C SER A 127 -6.62 29.39 2.14
N SER A 128 -7.32 28.37 2.64
CA SER A 128 -7.37 28.02 4.07
C SER A 128 -6.15 27.21 4.54
N LEU A 129 -5.23 26.84 3.64
CA LEU A 129 -4.00 26.14 4.03
C LEU A 129 -3.15 27.00 4.97
N LEU A 130 -3.02 28.29 4.62
CA LEU A 130 -2.32 29.32 5.37
C LEU A 130 -3.25 30.54 5.41
N PRO A 131 -4.16 30.63 6.40
CA PRO A 131 -5.06 31.77 6.53
C PRO A 131 -4.30 33.07 6.86
N ASP A 132 -4.99 34.20 6.80
CA ASP A 132 -4.40 35.51 7.11
C ASP A 132 -3.82 35.52 8.54
N GLY A 133 -2.58 36.03 8.67
CA GLY A 133 -1.85 36.03 9.93
C GLY A 133 -1.21 34.70 10.33
N THR A 134 -1.30 33.66 9.49
CA THR A 134 -0.57 32.40 9.66
C THR A 134 0.50 32.26 8.58
N ASP A 135 1.77 32.23 8.97
CA ASP A 135 2.90 32.12 8.03
C ASP A 135 3.38 30.68 7.82
N GLU A 136 3.14 29.81 8.82
CA GLU A 136 3.48 28.39 8.78
C GLU A 136 2.43 27.54 9.47
N ARG A 137 2.31 26.28 9.04
CA ARG A 137 1.38 25.28 9.55
C ARG A 137 2.00 23.89 9.48
N CYS A 138 2.04 23.16 10.60
CA CYS A 138 2.58 21.80 10.64
C CYS A 138 1.46 20.77 10.77
N VAL A 139 1.34 19.85 9.80
CA VAL A 139 0.30 18.82 9.78
C VAL A 139 0.94 17.43 9.72
N GLY A 140 0.49 16.53 10.59
CA GLY A 140 0.86 15.13 10.57
C GLY A 140 -0.07 14.34 9.65
N PHE A 141 0.45 13.31 8.99
CA PHE A 141 -0.29 12.38 8.15
C PHE A 141 0.03 10.96 8.58
N VAL A 142 -1.01 10.15 8.76
CA VAL A 142 -0.92 8.71 9.05
C VAL A 142 -1.67 7.96 7.96
N ASP A 143 -0.94 7.46 6.97
CA ASP A 143 -1.50 6.71 5.84
C ASP A 143 -1.16 5.22 5.96
N ILE A 144 -2.16 4.40 6.28
CA ILE A 144 -2.00 2.95 6.38
C ILE A 144 -2.71 2.30 5.18
N GLY A 145 -1.93 2.05 4.13
CA GLY A 145 -2.35 1.39 2.91
C GLY A 145 -2.34 -0.14 3.00
N SER A 146 -2.61 -0.80 1.87
CA SER A 146 -2.57 -2.26 1.78
C SER A 146 -1.14 -2.80 1.93
N SER A 147 -0.21 -2.33 1.10
CA SER A 147 1.16 -2.86 1.02
C SER A 147 2.15 -2.23 2.00
N HIS A 148 1.86 -1.02 2.50
CA HIS A 148 2.75 -0.28 3.38
C HIS A 148 1.97 0.75 4.19
N GLY A 149 2.61 1.28 5.24
CA GLY A 149 2.14 2.45 5.97
C GLY A 149 3.19 3.57 5.94
N THR A 150 2.74 4.81 5.92
CA THR A 150 3.57 6.02 5.92
C THR A 150 3.08 6.98 7.00
N VAL A 151 3.99 7.43 7.85
CA VAL A 151 3.76 8.53 8.80
C VAL A 151 4.69 9.67 8.41
N SER A 152 4.14 10.88 8.30
CA SER A 152 4.93 12.06 7.96
C SER A 152 4.41 13.31 8.66
N VAL A 153 5.30 14.26 8.93
CA VAL A 153 4.93 15.62 9.35
C VAL A 153 5.42 16.59 8.30
N VAL A 154 4.50 17.41 7.81
CA VAL A 154 4.76 18.39 6.75
C VAL A 154 4.50 19.78 7.29
N LYS A 155 5.49 20.65 7.12
CA LYS A 155 5.34 22.08 7.36
C LYS A 155 4.96 22.75 6.04
N PHE A 156 3.81 23.39 6.01
CA PHE A 156 3.39 24.29 4.94
C PHE A 156 3.73 25.72 5.34
N TYR A 157 4.24 26.53 4.42
CA TYR A 157 4.63 27.91 4.69
C TYR A 157 4.53 28.78 3.43
N ARG A 158 4.56 30.11 3.57
CA ARG A 158 4.62 31.03 2.42
C ARG A 158 6.07 31.26 1.99
N LYS A 159 6.35 31.07 0.70
CA LYS A 159 7.63 31.43 0.06
C LYS A 159 7.34 32.29 -1.16
N GLU A 160 7.83 33.52 -1.18
CA GLU A 160 7.66 34.46 -2.30
C GLU A 160 6.19 34.69 -2.71
N GLY A 161 5.27 34.62 -1.75
CA GLY A 161 3.82 34.81 -1.98
C GLY A 161 3.07 33.54 -2.42
N GLU A 162 3.78 32.42 -2.63
CA GLU A 162 3.20 31.12 -2.96
C GLU A 162 3.29 30.16 -1.76
N ALA A 163 2.42 29.14 -1.76
CA ALA A 163 2.51 28.07 -0.78
C ALA A 163 3.69 27.15 -1.12
N ALA A 164 4.48 26.82 -0.11
CA ALA A 164 5.56 25.84 -0.16
C ALA A 164 5.36 24.79 0.95
N ALA A 165 6.01 23.64 0.82
CA ALA A 165 6.03 22.63 1.87
C ALA A 165 7.41 22.01 2.06
N GLU A 166 7.70 21.59 3.30
CA GLU A 166 8.87 20.79 3.64
C GLU A 166 8.47 19.65 4.58
N PHE A 167 9.15 18.51 4.47
CA PHE A 167 8.94 17.40 5.39
C PHE A 167 9.85 17.57 6.60
N LEU A 168 9.27 17.63 7.79
CA LEU A 168 9.98 17.60 9.06
C LEU A 168 10.26 16.17 9.51
N TYR A 169 9.34 15.26 9.19
CA TYR A 169 9.46 13.83 9.48
C TYR A 169 8.84 13.01 8.37
N ARG A 170 9.44 11.86 8.08
CA ARG A 170 8.91 10.87 7.15
C ARG A 170 9.43 9.49 7.49
N CYS A 171 8.52 8.56 7.71
CA CYS A 171 8.82 7.14 7.86
C CYS A 171 7.80 6.35 7.03
N SER A 172 8.29 5.42 6.22
CA SER A 172 7.44 4.57 5.37
C SER A 172 7.96 3.14 5.41
N GLU A 173 7.09 2.20 5.74
CA GLU A 173 7.47 0.82 6.00
C GLU A 173 6.42 -0.16 5.47
N GLU A 174 6.87 -1.23 4.82
CA GLU A 174 6.01 -2.33 4.36
C GLU A 174 5.29 -3.02 5.54
N GLN A 175 5.97 -3.17 6.68
CA GLN A 175 5.43 -3.88 7.83
C GLN A 175 4.21 -3.18 8.46
N LEU A 176 4.08 -1.87 8.28
CA LEU A 176 2.93 -1.10 8.76
C LEU A 176 1.68 -1.28 7.88
N GLY A 177 1.81 -1.85 6.68
CA GLY A 177 0.69 -2.07 5.77
C GLY A 177 -0.30 -3.14 6.26
N VAL A 178 -1.56 -3.02 5.84
CA VAL A 178 -2.63 -3.97 6.20
C VAL A 178 -2.29 -5.40 5.80
N GLN A 179 -1.56 -5.62 4.70
CA GLN A 179 -1.16 -6.95 4.26
C GLN A 179 -0.30 -7.69 5.30
N SER A 180 0.58 -6.97 6.00
CA SER A 180 1.39 -7.52 7.08
C SER A 180 0.51 -7.94 8.26
N MET A 181 -0.48 -7.11 8.62
CA MET A 181 -1.48 -7.43 9.65
C MET A 181 -2.37 -8.63 9.29
N VAL A 182 -2.83 -8.72 8.03
CA VAL A 182 -3.58 -9.88 7.52
C VAL A 182 -2.75 -11.16 7.59
N THR A 183 -1.46 -11.08 7.27
CA THR A 183 -0.55 -12.24 7.31
C THR A 183 -0.35 -12.77 8.73
N LEU A 184 -0.29 -11.86 9.72
CA LEU A 184 -0.23 -12.23 11.14
C LEU A 184 -1.52 -12.89 11.62
N LEU A 185 -2.69 -12.32 11.26
CA LEU A 185 -3.98 -12.91 11.58
C LEU A 185 -4.18 -14.29 10.91
N LEU A 186 -3.73 -14.42 9.66
CA LEU A 186 -3.75 -15.68 8.93
C LEU A 186 -2.87 -16.74 9.61
N SER A 187 -1.67 -16.38 10.05
CA SER A 187 -0.76 -17.29 10.77
C SER A 187 -1.38 -17.83 12.07
N GLU A 188 -2.06 -16.96 12.82
CA GLU A 188 -2.82 -17.35 14.01
C GLU A 188 -3.96 -18.32 13.66
N ALA A 189 -4.71 -18.02 12.60
CA ALA A 189 -5.81 -18.88 12.16
C ALA A 189 -5.33 -20.24 11.63
N ILE A 190 -4.22 -20.27 10.90
CA ILE A 190 -3.56 -21.51 10.43
C ILE A 190 -3.22 -22.40 11.61
N SER A 191 -2.59 -21.85 12.64
CA SER A 191 -2.18 -22.61 13.83
C SER A 191 -3.38 -23.33 14.47
N ARG A 192 -4.54 -22.67 14.53
CA ARG A 192 -5.79 -23.25 15.04
C ARG A 192 -6.37 -24.33 14.13
N ILE A 193 -6.33 -24.11 12.81
CA ILE A 193 -6.80 -25.08 11.81
C ILE A 193 -5.96 -26.36 11.88
N GLU A 194 -4.64 -26.24 11.85
CA GLU A 194 -3.72 -27.38 11.90
C GLU A 194 -3.88 -28.16 13.21
N GLN A 195 -4.04 -27.45 14.34
CA GLN A 195 -4.28 -28.08 15.63
C GLN A 195 -5.60 -28.87 15.67
N LYS A 196 -6.68 -28.31 15.13
CA LYS A 196 -8.03 -28.90 15.13
C LYS A 196 -8.16 -30.08 14.17
N HIS A 197 -7.67 -29.91 12.94
CA HIS A 197 -7.86 -30.88 11.85
C HIS A 197 -6.68 -31.84 11.68
N LYS A 198 -5.59 -31.67 12.45
CA LYS A 198 -4.37 -32.49 12.36
C LYS A 198 -3.80 -32.55 10.94
N CYS A 199 -3.88 -31.44 10.22
CA CYS A 199 -3.41 -31.30 8.85
C CYS A 199 -2.33 -30.21 8.76
N LYS A 200 -1.73 -30.06 7.57
CA LYS A 200 -0.83 -28.95 7.25
C LYS A 200 -1.48 -28.02 6.24
N VAL A 201 -1.53 -26.73 6.55
CA VAL A 201 -2.05 -25.71 5.62
C VAL A 201 -1.00 -25.40 4.55
N GLN A 202 -1.46 -25.27 3.31
CA GLN A 202 -0.62 -24.96 2.15
C GLN A 202 -1.12 -23.69 1.47
N LEU A 203 -0.44 -22.56 1.71
CA LEU A 203 -0.84 -21.26 1.18
C LEU A 203 -0.59 -21.09 -0.33
N LYS A 204 0.37 -21.82 -0.90
CA LYS A 204 0.70 -21.81 -2.34
C LYS A 204 -0.32 -22.57 -3.20
N THR A 205 -1.56 -22.75 -2.74
CA THR A 205 -2.62 -23.51 -3.42
C THR A 205 -3.86 -22.66 -3.66
N LYS A 206 -4.78 -23.09 -4.53
CA LYS A 206 -6.07 -22.40 -4.72
C LYS A 206 -6.87 -22.28 -3.40
N SER A 207 -6.92 -23.34 -2.60
CA SER A 207 -7.58 -23.35 -1.29
C SER A 207 -6.85 -22.45 -0.29
N GLY A 208 -5.51 -22.40 -0.35
CA GLY A 208 -4.68 -21.47 0.44
C GLY A 208 -4.94 -20.00 0.14
N VAL A 209 -5.10 -19.63 -1.13
CA VAL A 209 -5.45 -18.25 -1.52
C VAL A 209 -6.85 -17.88 -1.05
N ARG A 210 -7.83 -18.81 -1.14
CA ARG A 210 -9.16 -18.61 -0.57
C ARG A 210 -9.07 -18.36 0.94
N LEU A 211 -8.27 -19.15 1.66
CA LEU A 211 -8.06 -18.98 3.10
C LEU A 211 -7.45 -17.62 3.44
N ALA A 212 -6.47 -17.14 2.66
CA ALA A 212 -5.89 -15.82 2.85
C ALA A 212 -6.89 -14.68 2.61
N ASN A 213 -7.80 -14.84 1.63
CA ASN A 213 -8.89 -13.89 1.40
C ASN A 213 -9.88 -13.85 2.58
N GLU A 214 -10.20 -15.00 3.18
CA GLU A 214 -11.04 -15.06 4.37
C GLU A 214 -10.39 -14.36 5.58
N ALA A 215 -9.06 -14.46 5.74
CA ALA A 215 -8.36 -13.68 6.77
C ALA A 215 -8.46 -12.16 6.53
N MET A 216 -8.38 -11.71 5.27
CA MET A 216 -8.60 -10.30 4.93
C MET A 216 -10.04 -9.87 5.23
N HIS A 217 -11.03 -10.71 4.91
CA HIS A 217 -12.43 -10.45 5.20
C HIS A 217 -12.69 -10.36 6.72
N ALA A 218 -12.14 -11.31 7.48
CA ALA A 218 -12.23 -11.31 8.93
C ALA A 218 -11.62 -10.04 9.55
N LEU A 219 -10.45 -9.57 9.08
CA LEU A 219 -9.87 -8.32 9.59
C LEU A 219 -10.76 -7.09 9.29
N LYS A 220 -11.41 -7.05 8.12
CA LYS A 220 -12.40 -6.00 7.79
C LYS A 220 -13.59 -6.06 8.75
N GLN A 221 -14.11 -7.24 9.03
CA GLN A 221 -15.20 -7.43 10.01
C GLN A 221 -14.76 -7.00 11.40
N LEU A 222 -13.56 -7.38 11.87
CA LEU A 222 -13.01 -6.97 13.16
C LEU A 222 -12.79 -5.45 13.28
N SER A 223 -12.70 -4.75 12.15
CA SER A 223 -12.65 -3.28 12.13
C SER A 223 -14.01 -2.64 12.45
N MET A 224 -15.10 -3.39 12.33
CA MET A 224 -16.48 -2.93 12.58
C MET A 224 -17.09 -3.59 13.82
N LEU A 225 -16.77 -4.86 14.07
CA LEU A 225 -17.35 -5.74 15.10
C LEU A 225 -16.26 -6.24 16.05
N PRO A 226 -16.58 -6.55 17.33
CA PRO A 226 -15.58 -7.06 18.28
C PRO A 226 -15.14 -8.49 17.98
N ASP A 227 -15.96 -9.24 17.24
CA ASP A 227 -15.77 -10.62 16.84
C ASP A 227 -16.02 -10.81 15.33
N ALA A 228 -15.43 -11.87 14.80
CA ALA A 228 -15.60 -12.33 13.43
C ALA A 228 -15.39 -13.86 13.38
N GLU A 229 -15.84 -14.49 12.30
CA GLU A 229 -15.53 -15.88 12.03
C GLU A 229 -14.85 -15.99 10.67
N MET A 230 -13.69 -16.65 10.64
CA MET A 230 -13.03 -17.02 9.40
C MET A 230 -13.50 -18.43 9.00
N GLY A 231 -14.37 -18.49 8.00
CA GLY A 231 -15.02 -19.72 7.54
C GLY A 231 -14.65 -20.05 6.10
N LEU A 232 -14.29 -21.30 5.81
CA LEU A 232 -14.01 -21.77 4.45
C LEU A 232 -14.44 -23.23 4.27
N GLU A 233 -15.44 -23.44 3.43
CA GLU A 233 -15.90 -24.78 3.03
C GLU A 233 -14.96 -25.43 2.01
N ALA A 234 -14.86 -26.76 2.07
CA ALA A 234 -14.08 -27.58 1.14
C ALA A 234 -12.63 -27.09 1.00
N TYR A 235 -11.95 -26.91 2.12
CA TYR A 235 -10.50 -26.69 2.13
C TYR A 235 -9.78 -28.02 1.90
N LEU A 236 -8.79 -28.01 1.00
CA LEU A 236 -8.08 -29.19 0.53
C LEU A 236 -6.62 -29.17 1.02
N PRO A 237 -6.31 -29.70 2.22
CA PRO A 237 -4.95 -29.69 2.80
C PRO A 237 -3.96 -30.57 2.02
N GLU A 238 -4.43 -31.66 1.44
CA GLU A 238 -3.60 -32.66 0.72
C GLU A 238 -3.69 -32.50 -0.81
N GLY A 239 -4.44 -31.51 -1.30
CA GLY A 239 -4.65 -31.27 -2.73
C GLY A 239 -5.97 -31.84 -3.26
N PRO A 240 -6.20 -31.77 -4.59
CA PRO A 240 -7.51 -32.03 -5.20
C PRO A 240 -8.10 -33.42 -4.97
N ASP A 241 -7.24 -34.42 -4.82
CA ASP A 241 -7.64 -35.82 -4.62
C ASP A 241 -7.65 -36.21 -3.12
N GLY A 242 -7.33 -35.27 -2.24
CA GLY A 242 -7.28 -35.47 -0.80
C GLY A 242 -8.62 -35.21 -0.09
N PRO A 243 -8.73 -35.54 1.21
CA PRO A 243 -9.93 -35.29 1.98
C PRO A 243 -10.20 -33.79 2.14
N GLU A 244 -11.46 -33.40 1.98
CA GLU A 244 -11.93 -32.04 2.25
C GLU A 244 -12.16 -31.81 3.75
N ILE A 245 -11.87 -30.59 4.21
CA ILE A 245 -12.23 -30.13 5.55
C ILE A 245 -12.95 -28.79 5.48
N ASP A 246 -13.90 -28.58 6.39
CA ASP A 246 -14.49 -27.27 6.60
C ASP A 246 -13.74 -26.52 7.71
N VAL A 247 -13.28 -25.33 7.36
CA VAL A 247 -12.62 -24.42 8.28
C VAL A 247 -13.66 -23.50 8.92
N SER A 248 -13.61 -23.41 10.24
CA SER A 248 -14.33 -22.39 11.01
C SER A 248 -13.45 -22.02 12.19
N VAL A 249 -12.99 -20.76 12.19
CA VAL A 249 -12.09 -20.19 13.20
C VAL A 249 -12.72 -18.93 13.77
N PRO A 250 -13.20 -18.95 15.03
CA PRO A 250 -13.65 -17.74 15.70
C PRO A 250 -12.46 -16.84 16.01
N LEU A 251 -12.59 -15.56 15.68
CA LEU A 251 -11.60 -14.52 15.87
C LEU A 251 -12.22 -13.35 16.64
N THR A 252 -11.40 -12.67 17.44
CA THR A 252 -11.79 -11.47 18.18
C THR A 252 -10.78 -10.36 17.92
N ARG A 253 -11.17 -9.11 18.19
CA ARG A 253 -10.22 -7.98 18.13
C ARG A 253 -9.00 -8.21 19.00
N GLN A 254 -9.18 -8.81 20.18
CA GLN A 254 -8.07 -9.13 21.08
C GLN A 254 -7.09 -10.13 20.48
N ILE A 255 -7.59 -11.16 19.79
CA ILE A 255 -6.73 -12.14 19.09
C ILE A 255 -5.93 -11.41 18.00
N PHE A 256 -6.59 -10.58 17.20
CA PHE A 256 -5.91 -9.78 16.18
C PHE A 256 -4.85 -8.84 16.78
N GLU A 257 -5.19 -8.07 17.81
CA GLU A 257 -4.28 -7.13 18.46
C GLU A 257 -3.07 -7.82 19.09
N THR A 258 -3.25 -9.02 19.62
CA THR A 258 -2.15 -9.85 20.13
C THR A 258 -1.25 -10.32 18.98
N ALA A 259 -1.84 -10.83 17.89
CA ALA A 259 -1.08 -11.27 16.72
C ALA A 259 -0.33 -10.12 16.03
N ALA A 260 -0.88 -8.90 16.05
CA ALA A 260 -0.31 -7.71 15.43
C ALA A 260 0.49 -6.82 16.42
N ALA A 261 0.79 -7.31 17.63
CA ALA A 261 1.36 -6.50 18.70
C ALA A 261 2.66 -5.77 18.29
N ASP A 262 3.58 -6.46 17.60
CA ASP A 262 4.85 -5.87 17.17
C ASP A 262 4.65 -4.76 16.11
N VAL A 263 3.71 -4.96 15.17
CA VAL A 263 3.38 -3.94 14.15
C VAL A 263 2.74 -2.71 14.81
N LEU A 264 1.83 -2.92 15.77
CA LEU A 264 1.19 -1.84 16.52
C LEU A 264 2.16 -1.09 17.43
N LYS A 265 3.14 -1.81 17.99
CA LYS A 265 4.24 -1.21 18.75
C LYS A 265 5.12 -0.36 17.84
N ARG A 266 5.52 -0.87 16.67
CA ARG A 266 6.30 -0.10 15.70
C ARG A 266 5.57 1.15 15.23
N LEU A 267 4.27 1.05 14.96
CA LEU A 267 3.44 2.22 14.63
C LEU A 267 3.51 3.29 15.73
N LYS A 268 3.43 2.88 16.99
CA LYS A 268 3.52 3.80 18.13
C LYS A 268 4.87 4.51 18.19
N GLU A 269 5.97 3.79 17.98
CA GLU A 269 7.34 4.37 17.94
C GLU A 269 7.46 5.44 16.84
N VAL A 270 7.03 5.11 15.63
CA VAL A 270 7.03 6.01 14.47
C VAL A 270 6.16 7.26 14.72
N LEU A 271 5.00 7.08 15.36
CA LEU A 271 4.12 8.19 15.73
C LEU A 271 4.77 9.09 16.81
N THR A 272 5.51 8.53 17.76
CA THR A 272 6.21 9.30 18.80
C THR A 272 7.29 10.16 18.17
N GLU A 273 8.10 9.62 17.26
CA GLU A 273 9.10 10.40 16.50
C GLU A 273 8.44 11.51 15.67
N ALA A 274 7.29 11.22 15.04
CA ALA A 274 6.52 12.22 14.31
C ALA A 274 5.99 13.34 15.23
N LEU A 275 5.56 13.00 16.45
CA LEU A 275 5.04 13.98 17.42
C LEU A 275 6.10 14.99 17.86
N ASP A 276 7.38 14.63 17.87
CA ASP A 276 8.48 15.55 18.19
C ASP A 276 8.56 16.73 17.21
N CYS A 277 8.01 16.59 16.00
CA CYS A 277 7.87 17.66 15.03
C CYS A 277 6.69 18.61 15.30
N LYS A 278 5.95 18.39 16.40
CA LYS A 278 4.85 19.23 16.92
C LYS A 278 3.76 19.56 15.87
N PRO A 279 3.17 18.55 15.20
CA PRO A 279 2.04 18.80 14.31
C PRO A 279 0.84 19.34 15.10
N GLU A 280 0.05 20.23 14.49
CA GLU A 280 -1.16 20.76 15.11
C GLU A 280 -2.33 19.76 15.11
N ALA A 281 -2.27 18.76 14.23
CA ALA A 281 -3.29 17.73 14.00
C ALA A 281 -2.69 16.59 13.18
N PHE A 282 -3.36 15.43 13.20
CA PHE A 282 -3.06 14.31 12.30
C PHE A 282 -4.23 14.05 11.34
N GLU A 283 -3.95 13.96 10.04
CA GLU A 283 -4.86 13.45 9.02
C GLU A 283 -4.64 11.94 8.85
N LEU A 284 -5.71 11.16 9.02
CA LEU A 284 -5.70 9.71 8.90
C LEU A 284 -6.19 9.29 7.52
N LEU A 285 -5.39 8.48 6.84
CA LEU A 285 -5.52 8.10 5.44
C LEU A 285 -5.36 6.59 5.28
N GLY A 286 -5.82 6.06 4.14
CA GLY A 286 -5.68 4.64 3.82
C GLY A 286 -6.71 3.75 4.55
N GLY A 287 -6.87 2.54 4.02
CA GLY A 287 -7.84 1.56 4.52
C GLY A 287 -7.55 1.11 5.96
N GLY A 288 -6.27 0.96 6.31
CA GLY A 288 -5.83 0.47 7.62
C GLY A 288 -6.05 1.45 8.76
N SER A 289 -6.18 2.76 8.48
CA SER A 289 -6.49 3.76 9.50
C SER A 289 -7.92 3.65 10.06
N ARG A 290 -8.75 2.75 9.49
CA ARG A 290 -10.07 2.39 10.03
C ARG A 290 -10.01 1.25 11.04
N ILE A 291 -8.87 0.59 11.20
CA ILE A 291 -8.70 -0.49 12.19
C ILE A 291 -8.70 0.15 13.59
N PRO A 292 -9.57 -0.29 14.53
CA PRO A 292 -9.66 0.31 15.86
C PRO A 292 -8.34 0.31 16.63
N ALA A 293 -7.54 -0.75 16.51
CA ALA A 293 -6.23 -0.83 17.14
C ALA A 293 -5.26 0.25 16.61
N VAL A 294 -5.28 0.56 15.30
CA VAL A 294 -4.48 1.62 14.69
C VAL A 294 -4.92 2.98 15.23
N GLN A 295 -6.23 3.26 15.22
CA GLN A 295 -6.79 4.52 15.75
C GLN A 295 -6.46 4.72 17.23
N THR A 296 -6.51 3.65 18.03
CA THR A 296 -6.12 3.69 19.44
C THR A 296 -4.64 4.08 19.59
N ARG A 297 -3.72 3.53 18.80
CA ARG A 297 -2.30 3.93 18.86
C ARG A 297 -2.07 5.37 18.45
N VAL A 298 -2.76 5.83 17.39
CA VAL A 298 -2.70 7.23 16.99
C VAL A 298 -3.20 8.14 18.10
N LYS A 299 -4.34 7.83 18.72
CA LYS A 299 -4.92 8.61 19.82
C LYS A 299 -4.05 8.59 21.09
N GLU A 300 -3.47 7.45 21.44
CA GLU A 300 -2.55 7.32 22.58
C GLU A 300 -1.35 8.26 22.46
N VAL A 301 -0.80 8.42 21.24
CA VAL A 301 0.37 9.27 21.00
C VAL A 301 -0.03 10.73 20.79
N ALA A 302 -1.07 10.99 20.00
CA ALA A 302 -1.51 12.33 19.66
C ALA A 302 -2.12 13.08 20.86
N GLY A 303 -2.62 12.37 21.88
CA GLY A 303 -3.26 12.97 23.04
C GLY A 303 -4.52 13.74 22.65
N ASP A 304 -4.53 15.05 22.95
CA ASP A 304 -5.65 15.94 22.65
C ASP A 304 -5.58 16.57 21.26
N LEU A 305 -4.53 16.27 20.47
CA LEU A 305 -4.44 16.79 19.10
C LEU A 305 -5.62 16.27 18.25
N PRO A 306 -6.22 17.12 17.40
CA PRO A 306 -7.27 16.69 16.50
C PRO A 306 -6.81 15.56 15.57
N LEU A 307 -7.62 14.50 15.51
CA LEU A 307 -7.51 13.44 14.50
C LEU A 307 -8.58 13.67 13.44
N ARG A 308 -8.17 13.80 12.19
CA ARG A 308 -9.05 14.18 11.09
C ARG A 308 -9.07 13.09 10.02
N PHE A 309 -10.21 12.98 9.34
CA PHE A 309 -10.39 12.21 8.12
C PHE A 309 -10.84 13.18 7.03
N GLY A 310 -10.10 14.30 6.87
CA GLY A 310 -10.50 15.42 6.02
C GLY A 310 -10.26 15.19 4.53
N LEU A 311 -9.55 14.12 4.19
CA LEU A 311 -9.23 13.73 2.81
C LEU A 311 -9.93 12.42 2.46
N ASP A 312 -10.38 12.30 1.20
CA ASP A 312 -10.87 11.02 0.71
C ASP A 312 -9.71 10.02 0.59
N GLY A 313 -9.60 9.10 1.55
CA GLY A 313 -8.54 8.11 1.57
C GLY A 313 -8.52 7.15 0.37
N ALA A 314 -9.57 7.12 -0.47
CA ALA A 314 -9.61 6.32 -1.69
C ALA A 314 -8.95 7.03 -2.88
N SER A 315 -9.16 8.33 -3.04
CA SER A 315 -8.64 9.09 -4.19
C SER A 315 -7.49 10.04 -3.86
N CYS A 316 -7.22 10.34 -2.58
CA CYS A 316 -6.29 11.40 -2.14
C CYS A 316 -4.96 11.39 -2.88
N VAL A 317 -4.29 10.24 -2.93
CA VAL A 317 -2.97 10.10 -3.58
C VAL A 317 -3.06 10.38 -5.08
N ALA A 318 -4.09 9.86 -5.76
CA ALA A 318 -4.31 10.11 -7.18
C ALA A 318 -4.63 11.58 -7.46
N THR A 319 -5.46 12.21 -6.62
CA THR A 319 -5.77 13.64 -6.69
C THR A 319 -4.51 14.49 -6.53
N GLY A 320 -3.65 14.14 -5.58
CA GLY A 320 -2.37 14.82 -5.35
C GLY A 320 -1.41 14.70 -6.51
N ALA A 321 -1.23 13.48 -7.04
CA ALA A 321 -0.39 13.24 -8.22
C ALA A 321 -0.92 13.97 -9.46
N ALA A 322 -2.24 13.99 -9.67
CA ALA A 322 -2.86 14.73 -10.77
C ALA A 322 -2.69 16.25 -10.63
N ALA A 323 -2.87 16.80 -9.41
CA ALA A 323 -2.63 18.20 -9.13
C ALA A 323 -1.16 18.59 -9.39
N TRP A 324 -0.23 17.75 -8.97
CA TRP A 324 1.20 17.92 -9.23
C TRP A 324 1.51 17.91 -10.74
N ALA A 325 0.95 16.94 -11.48
CA ALA A 325 1.09 16.85 -12.93
C ALA A 325 0.56 18.09 -13.64
N ALA A 326 -0.52 18.68 -13.14
CA ALA A 326 -1.10 19.94 -13.65
C ALA A 326 -0.32 21.20 -13.25
N GLY A 327 0.88 21.07 -12.67
CA GLY A 327 1.77 22.19 -12.35
C GLY A 327 1.65 22.72 -10.92
N LYS A 328 0.79 22.17 -10.06
CA LYS A 328 0.71 22.54 -8.63
C LYS A 328 1.82 21.86 -7.83
N ARG A 329 3.06 22.22 -8.12
CA ARG A 329 4.27 21.59 -7.60
C ARG A 329 4.68 22.19 -6.25
N LEU A 330 3.95 21.80 -5.21
CA LEU A 330 4.26 22.20 -3.83
C LEU A 330 5.57 21.61 -3.32
N LEU A 331 5.92 20.44 -3.85
CA LEU A 331 7.07 19.64 -3.49
C LEU A 331 7.77 19.17 -4.76
N GLU A 332 9.09 19.03 -4.67
CA GLU A 332 9.91 18.53 -5.77
C GLU A 332 9.56 17.06 -6.10
N PRO A 333 9.72 16.66 -7.38
CA PRO A 333 9.55 15.26 -7.76
C PRO A 333 10.62 14.39 -7.10
N VAL A 334 10.48 13.07 -7.26
CA VAL A 334 11.60 12.17 -6.98
C VAL A 334 12.73 12.50 -7.95
N GLU A 335 13.91 12.86 -7.42
CA GLU A 335 15.14 12.91 -8.22
C GLU A 335 15.38 11.51 -8.79
N SER A 336 15.06 11.33 -10.07
CA SER A 336 15.46 10.15 -10.81
C SER A 336 16.84 10.43 -11.41
N PRO A 337 17.79 9.47 -11.41
CA PRO A 337 19.11 9.64 -12.04
C PRO A 337 19.06 9.78 -13.58
N MET A 338 17.91 10.13 -14.17
CA MET A 338 17.85 10.50 -15.57
C MET A 338 18.36 11.93 -15.77
N GLU A 339 19.68 12.07 -15.87
CA GLU A 339 20.28 13.20 -16.59
C GLU A 339 19.58 13.33 -17.96
N GLY A 340 19.07 14.53 -18.27
CA GLY A 340 18.66 14.88 -19.63
C GLY A 340 17.18 15.16 -19.89
N TRP A 341 16.32 15.25 -18.88
CA TRP A 341 14.92 15.66 -19.06
C TRP A 341 14.75 17.14 -18.68
N LYS A 342 15.14 18.03 -19.62
CA LYS A 342 14.73 19.44 -19.67
C LYS A 342 13.75 19.62 -20.82
#